data_AF-A0A317DTZ6-F1
#
_entry.id   AF-A0A317DTZ6-F1
#
_cell.length_a   1.000
_cell.length_b   1.000
_cell.length_c   1.000
_cell.angle_alpha   90.00
_cell.angle_beta   90.00
_cell.angle_gamma   90.00
#
_symmetry.space_group_name_H-M   'P 1'
#
loop_
_entity.id
_entity.type
_entity.pdbx_description
1 polymer ?
#
loop_
_entity_poly.entity_id
_entity_poly.type
_entity_poly.pdbx_seq_one_letter_code
_entity_poly.pdbx_strand_id
1 'polypeptide(L)'
;MPPPRWPPSNGTAGPGARRRGRPDPFGELEMSDLPLLVSCERDFLVHLVAIPAEARIADLIEAAASLVVGVHVPERPLSQIRLRKIDGDAALPLEVKVGDSGIEAMDWVHLFFEPAHDGKPLQ
;
A
#
# COMPACT_ATOMS: atom_id res chain seq x y z
N MET A 1 3.35 24.17 38.96
CA MET A 1 3.61 24.70 37.60
C MET A 1 2.39 24.44 36.73
N PRO A 2 1.73 25.46 36.17
CA PRO A 2 0.69 25.25 35.17
C PRO A 2 1.31 24.97 33.78
N PRO A 3 0.65 24.20 32.91
CA PRO A 3 1.13 23.93 31.55
C PRO A 3 1.03 25.18 30.65
N PRO A 4 1.83 25.27 29.57
CA PRO A 4 1.80 26.41 28.67
C PRO A 4 0.47 26.45 27.89
N ARG A 5 -0.15 27.63 27.85
CA ARG A 5 -1.35 27.91 27.04
C ARG A 5 -0.91 28.22 25.60
N TRP A 6 -1.49 27.53 24.62
CA TRP A 6 -1.34 27.91 23.21
C TRP A 6 -1.92 29.32 22.95
N PRO A 7 -1.31 30.12 22.05
CA PRO A 7 -1.86 31.42 21.67
C PRO A 7 -3.10 31.25 20.78
N PRO A 8 -4.04 32.21 20.80
CA PRO A 8 -5.25 32.13 19.99
C PRO A 8 -4.95 32.35 18.50
N SER A 9 -5.72 31.66 17.66
CA SER A 9 -5.69 31.83 16.20
C SER A 9 -6.21 33.22 15.81
N ASN A 10 -5.36 34.03 15.18
CA ASN A 10 -5.79 35.26 14.52
C ASN A 10 -6.49 34.91 13.20
N GLY A 11 -7.82 35.00 13.20
CA GLY A 11 -8.66 34.84 12.01
C GLY A 11 -9.70 35.94 11.89
N THR A 12 -9.29 37.15 11.54
CA THR A 12 -10.21 38.21 11.07
C THR A 12 -10.08 38.31 9.55
N ALA A 13 -11.00 37.68 8.81
CA ALA A 13 -11.07 37.78 7.37
C ALA A 13 -11.83 39.05 6.97
N GLY A 14 -11.15 40.01 6.33
CA GLY A 14 -11.78 41.10 5.59
C GLY A 14 -12.12 40.64 4.15
N PRO A 15 -13.21 41.14 3.53
CA PRO A 15 -13.59 40.75 2.19
C PRO A 15 -12.79 41.55 1.17
N GLY A 16 -12.01 40.89 0.30
CA GLY A 16 -11.40 41.58 -0.85
C GLY A 16 -10.03 41.12 -1.32
N ALA A 17 -9.41 40.11 -0.71
CA ALA A 17 -8.14 39.58 -1.21
C ALA A 17 -8.36 38.29 -2.00
N ARG A 18 -8.43 38.39 -3.33
CA ARG A 18 -8.13 37.23 -4.21
C ARG A 18 -6.68 36.81 -3.93
N ARG A 19 -6.49 35.89 -2.99
CA ARG A 19 -5.20 35.23 -2.82
C ARG A 19 -5.07 34.21 -3.94
N ARG A 20 -4.11 34.49 -4.82
CA ARG A 20 -3.53 33.59 -5.83
C ARG A 20 -3.48 32.18 -5.27
N GLY A 21 -3.83 31.21 -6.11
CA GLY A 21 -3.92 29.79 -5.77
C GLY A 21 -2.86 29.42 -4.74
N ARG A 22 -3.33 29.02 -3.55
CA ARG A 22 -2.55 28.12 -2.74
C ARG A 22 -2.22 26.97 -3.71
N PRO A 23 -0.95 26.67 -4.02
CA PRO A 23 -0.68 25.38 -4.62
C PRO A 23 -1.40 24.39 -3.71
N ASP A 24 -2.21 23.51 -4.31
CA ASP A 24 -2.75 22.40 -3.55
C ASP A 24 -1.57 21.86 -2.71
N PRO A 25 -1.67 21.70 -1.38
CA PRO A 25 -0.59 21.04 -0.63
C PRO A 25 -0.27 19.65 -1.19
N PHE A 26 -1.13 19.14 -2.08
CA PHE A 26 -0.97 17.92 -2.87
C PHE A 26 -0.78 18.18 -4.39
N GLY A 27 -0.32 19.38 -4.76
CA GLY A 27 -0.15 19.81 -6.15
C GLY A 27 0.78 18.89 -6.93
N GLU A 28 0.24 18.33 -8.03
CA GLU A 28 0.89 17.43 -9.00
C GLU A 28 1.69 16.29 -8.36
N LEU A 29 0.96 15.23 -8.00
CA LEU A 29 1.46 13.88 -7.75
C LEU A 29 2.06 13.27 -9.04
N GLU A 30 3.14 13.85 -9.56
CA GLU A 30 4.06 13.15 -10.45
C GLU A 30 4.91 12.21 -9.58
N MET A 31 4.75 10.89 -9.79
CA MET A 31 5.35 9.78 -9.03
C MET A 31 4.82 9.58 -7.60
N SER A 32 3.50 9.43 -7.44
CA SER A 32 2.91 9.11 -6.13
C SER A 32 3.16 7.67 -5.74
N ASP A 33 4.05 7.47 -4.76
CA ASP A 33 4.01 6.25 -3.96
C ASP A 33 2.62 6.12 -3.32
N LEU A 34 1.97 4.99 -3.55
CA LEU A 34 0.71 4.62 -2.93
C LEU A 34 1.01 3.94 -1.59
N PRO A 35 0.58 4.51 -0.45
CA PRO A 35 0.66 3.81 0.82
C PRO A 35 -0.43 2.75 0.89
N LEU A 36 -0.08 1.48 1.09
CA LEU A 36 -1.00 0.35 1.14
C LEU A 36 -0.92 -0.37 2.48
N LEU A 37 -2.06 -0.83 2.97
CA LEU A 37 -2.13 -1.76 4.09
C LEU A 37 -1.98 -3.18 3.55
N VAL A 38 -0.97 -3.91 4.00
CA VAL A 38 -0.66 -5.25 3.49
C VAL A 38 -0.72 -6.27 4.62
N SER A 39 -1.57 -7.27 4.48
CA SER A 39 -1.54 -8.47 5.33
C SER A 39 -1.01 -9.67 4.55
N CYS A 40 -0.52 -10.68 5.25
CA CYS A 40 -0.05 -11.93 4.64
C CYS A 40 -0.73 -13.13 5.29
N GLU A 41 -1.06 -14.15 4.50
CA GLU A 41 -1.58 -15.41 4.99
C GLU A 41 -0.64 -15.99 6.06
N ARG A 42 -1.17 -16.22 7.27
CA ARG A 42 -0.46 -16.72 8.45
C ARG A 42 0.52 -15.74 9.11
N ASP A 43 0.52 -14.47 8.70
CA ASP A 43 1.05 -13.39 9.53
C ASP A 43 -0.04 -12.87 10.49
N PHE A 44 0.38 -12.26 11.61
CA PHE A 44 -0.51 -11.67 12.60
C PHE A 44 -0.53 -10.12 12.53
N LEU A 45 0.33 -9.53 11.70
CA LEU A 45 0.45 -8.08 11.51
C LEU A 45 -0.16 -7.61 10.19
N VAL A 46 -0.45 -6.32 10.15
CA VAL A 46 -0.68 -5.55 8.91
C VAL A 46 0.44 -4.54 8.79
N HIS A 47 1.10 -4.52 7.63
CA HIS A 47 2.24 -3.66 7.33
C HIS A 47 1.80 -2.48 6.47
N LEU A 48 2.39 -1.31 6.68
CA LEU A 48 2.24 -0.18 5.78
C LEU A 48 3.36 -0.24 4.74
N VAL A 49 3.01 -0.41 3.46
CA VAL A 49 3.97 -0.49 2.35
C VAL A 49 3.71 0.67 1.40
N ALA A 50 4.72 1.51 1.18
CA ALA A 50 4.68 2.52 0.13
C ALA A 50 5.25 1.92 -1.17
N ILE A 51 4.49 2.01 -2.26
CA ILE A 51 4.90 1.46 -3.56
C ILE A 51 4.61 2.46 -4.68
N PRO A 52 5.50 2.65 -5.67
CA PRO A 52 5.20 3.52 -6.80
C PRO A 52 3.96 3.03 -7.57
N ALA A 53 3.10 3.95 -7.99
CA ALA A 53 1.89 3.59 -8.76
C ALA A 53 2.24 2.89 -10.09
N GLU A 54 3.41 3.18 -10.66
CA GLU A 54 3.92 2.56 -11.89
C GLU A 54 4.54 1.18 -11.69
N ALA A 55 4.79 0.75 -10.45
CA ALA A 55 5.32 -0.58 -10.16
C ALA A 55 4.32 -1.66 -10.57
N ARG A 56 4.80 -2.86 -10.91
CA ARG A 56 3.90 -3.99 -11.19
C ARG A 56 3.44 -4.64 -9.89
N ILE A 57 2.32 -5.35 -9.95
CA ILE A 57 1.85 -6.15 -8.80
C ILE A 57 2.89 -7.17 -8.34
N ALA A 58 3.67 -7.76 -9.26
CA ALA A 58 4.79 -8.64 -8.91
C ALA A 58 5.82 -7.94 -8.00
N ASP A 59 6.14 -6.68 -8.30
CA ASP A 59 7.14 -5.90 -7.56
C ASP A 59 6.59 -5.51 -6.17
N LEU A 60 5.28 -5.20 -6.07
CA LEU A 60 4.59 -5.01 -4.79
C LEU A 60 4.59 -6.29 -3.93
N ILE A 61 4.32 -7.45 -4.55
CA ILE A 61 4.35 -8.74 -3.86
C ILE A 61 5.75 -9.01 -3.29
N GLU A 62 6.80 -8.80 -4.08
CA GLU A 62 8.18 -9.00 -3.64
C GLU A 62 8.53 -8.06 -2.47
N ALA A 63 8.21 -6.76 -2.60
CA ALA A 63 8.45 -5.76 -1.56
C ALA A 63 7.75 -6.13 -0.26
N ALA A 64 6.45 -6.46 -0.31
CA ALA A 64 5.69 -6.83 0.87
C ALA A 64 6.10 -8.20 1.45
N ALA A 65 6.39 -9.19 0.60
CA ALA A 65 6.86 -10.51 1.04
C ALA A 65 8.18 -10.42 1.80
N SER A 66 9.09 -9.52 1.41
CA SER A 66 10.37 -9.30 2.08
C SER A 66 10.26 -8.88 3.56
N LEU A 67 9.11 -8.32 3.94
CA LEU A 67 8.85 -7.89 5.33
C LEU A 67 8.33 -9.04 6.22
N VAL A 68 7.81 -10.11 5.62
CA VAL A 68 7.04 -11.14 6.33
C VAL A 68 7.58 -12.55 6.16
N VAL A 69 7.99 -12.92 4.95
CA VAL A 69 8.50 -14.26 4.62
C VAL A 69 9.94 -14.40 5.12
N GLY A 70 10.22 -15.47 5.85
CA GLY A 70 11.49 -15.68 6.55
C GLY A 70 11.62 -14.91 7.86
N VAL A 71 10.67 -14.01 8.17
CA VAL A 71 10.65 -13.21 9.41
C VAL A 71 9.56 -13.71 10.35
N HIS A 72 8.29 -13.63 9.94
CA HIS A 72 7.13 -14.10 10.70
C HIS A 72 6.50 -15.36 10.09
N VAL A 73 6.60 -15.48 8.76
CA VAL A 73 6.00 -16.57 7.99
C VAL A 73 7.11 -17.43 7.37
N PRO A 74 7.12 -18.76 7.55
CA PRO A 74 8.10 -19.64 6.91
C PRO A 74 8.05 -19.59 5.38
N GLU A 75 9.19 -19.78 4.74
CA GLU A 75 9.26 -19.93 3.28
C GLU A 75 8.44 -21.12 2.77
N ARG A 76 7.89 -20.98 1.55
CA ARG A 76 7.17 -22.05 0.84
C ARG A 76 7.61 -22.12 -0.61
N PRO A 77 8.73 -22.81 -0.90
CA PRO A 77 9.28 -22.84 -2.26
C PRO A 77 8.32 -23.46 -3.28
N LEU A 78 7.43 -24.36 -2.85
CA LEU A 78 6.42 -25.02 -3.69
C LEU A 78 5.15 -24.18 -3.94
N SER A 79 5.13 -22.92 -3.50
CA SER A 79 3.96 -22.05 -3.60
C SER A 79 4.34 -20.72 -4.25
N GLN A 80 3.41 -20.17 -5.03
CA GLN A 80 3.52 -18.82 -5.56
C GLN A 80 2.75 -17.88 -4.64
N ILE A 81 3.35 -16.73 -4.31
CA ILE A 81 2.67 -15.67 -3.59
C ILE A 81 1.84 -14.86 -4.59
N ARG A 82 0.57 -14.67 -4.27
CA ARG A 82 -0.37 -13.84 -5.03
C ARG A 82 -0.93 -12.76 -4.12
N LEU A 83 -1.53 -11.75 -4.73
CA LEU A 83 -2.12 -10.61 -4.03
C LEU A 83 -3.55 -10.39 -4.52
N ARG A 84 -4.44 -10.04 -3.59
CA ARG A 84 -5.82 -9.62 -3.85
C ARG A 84 -6.20 -8.45 -2.95
N LYS A 85 -7.23 -7.68 -3.32
CA LYS A 85 -7.85 -6.73 -2.38
C LYS A 85 -8.58 -7.50 -1.27
N ILE A 86 -8.69 -6.92 -0.07
CA ILE A 86 -9.31 -7.62 1.07
C ILE A 86 -10.80 -7.95 0.85
N ASP A 87 -11.47 -7.13 0.04
CA ASP A 87 -12.88 -7.24 -0.33
C ASP A 87 -13.08 -8.04 -1.63
N GLY A 88 -12.01 -8.52 -2.26
CA GLY A 88 -12.03 -9.28 -3.49
C GLY A 88 -11.52 -10.70 -3.30
N ASP A 89 -12.13 -11.65 -4.02
CA ASP A 89 -11.67 -13.05 -4.01
C ASP A 89 -10.61 -13.35 -5.06
N ALA A 90 -10.57 -12.56 -6.14
CA ALA A 90 -9.69 -12.80 -7.28
C ALA A 90 -8.28 -12.26 -7.06
N ALA A 91 -7.28 -13.06 -7.46
CA ALA A 91 -5.90 -12.63 -7.54
C ALA A 91 -5.75 -11.52 -8.60
N LEU A 92 -4.99 -10.48 -8.26
CA LEU A 92 -4.58 -9.47 -9.25
C LEU A 92 -3.58 -10.08 -10.25
N PRO A 93 -3.63 -9.68 -11.53
CA PRO A 93 -2.60 -10.02 -12.52
C PRO A 93 -1.23 -9.53 -12.07
N LEU A 94 -0.15 -10.25 -12.34
CA LEU A 94 1.18 -9.90 -11.82
C LEU A 94 1.83 -8.74 -12.59
N GLU A 95 1.47 -8.60 -13.85
CA GLU A 95 2.06 -7.71 -14.84
C GLU A 95 1.35 -6.35 -14.91
N VAL A 96 0.17 -6.24 -14.29
CA VAL A 96 -0.55 -4.95 -14.23
C VAL A 96 0.18 -4.01 -13.28
N LYS A 97 0.15 -2.72 -13.60
CA LYS A 97 0.65 -1.68 -12.70
C LYS A 97 -0.28 -1.52 -11.50
N VAL A 98 0.28 -1.14 -10.35
CA VAL A 98 -0.51 -0.89 -9.13
C VAL A 98 -1.60 0.16 -9.41
N GLY A 99 -1.26 1.28 -10.05
CA GLY A 99 -2.22 2.35 -10.37
C GLY A 99 -3.32 1.95 -11.37
N ASP A 100 -3.05 0.96 -12.23
CA ASP A 100 -4.02 0.46 -13.22
C ASP A 100 -4.87 -0.71 -12.69
N SER A 101 -4.55 -1.23 -11.50
CA SER A 101 -5.18 -2.42 -10.92
C SER A 101 -6.47 -2.14 -10.14
N GLY A 102 -6.85 -0.87 -10.00
CA GLY A 102 -7.98 -0.45 -9.15
C GLY A 102 -7.65 -0.48 -7.65
N ILE A 103 -6.37 -0.50 -7.30
CA ILE A 103 -5.88 -0.23 -5.94
C ILE A 103 -5.79 1.28 -5.76
N GLU A 104 -6.35 1.78 -4.66
CA GLU A 104 -6.26 3.17 -4.24
C GLU A 104 -5.34 3.33 -3.03
N ALA A 105 -4.95 4.57 -2.72
CA ALA A 105 -4.17 4.86 -1.52
C ALA A 105 -4.94 4.41 -0.26
N MET A 106 -4.22 3.79 0.66
CA MET A 106 -4.71 3.19 1.90
C MET A 106 -5.60 1.95 1.73
N ASP A 107 -5.74 1.42 0.51
CA ASP A 107 -6.41 0.14 0.32
C ASP A 107 -5.71 -0.98 1.09
N TRP A 108 -6.50 -1.94 1.55
CA TRP A 108 -6.01 -3.14 2.17
C TRP A 108 -5.94 -4.28 1.16
N VAL A 109 -4.71 -4.75 0.93
CA VAL A 109 -4.39 -5.92 0.10
C VAL A 109 -3.86 -7.08 0.95
N HIS A 110 -4.11 -8.30 0.47
CA HIS A 110 -3.77 -9.54 1.15
C HIS A 110 -2.89 -10.42 0.28
N LEU A 111 -1.72 -10.78 0.80
CA LEU A 111 -0.84 -11.81 0.22
C LEU A 111 -1.33 -13.19 0.63
N PHE A 112 -1.42 -14.11 -0.32
CA PHE A 112 -1.79 -15.50 -0.08
C PHE A 112 -0.97 -16.46 -0.94
N PHE A 113 -0.88 -17.72 -0.51
CA PHE A 113 -0.07 -18.73 -1.19
C PHE A 113 -0.94 -19.61 -2.08
N GLU A 114 -0.74 -19.53 -3.39
CA GLU A 114 -1.30 -20.51 -4.33
C GLU A 114 -0.32 -21.68 -4.51
N PRO A 115 -0.78 -22.94 -4.44
CA PRO A 115 0.03 -24.08 -4.85
C PRO A 115 0.45 -23.91 -6.31
N ALA A 116 1.74 -24.08 -6.62
CA ALA A 116 2.17 -24.10 -8.02
C ALA A 116 1.41 -25.22 -8.76
N HIS A 117 0.59 -24.88 -9.76
CA HIS A 117 -0.19 -25.86 -10.50
C HIS A 117 0.72 -26.66 -11.42
N ASP A 118 1.35 -27.69 -10.87
CA ASP A 118 1.87 -28.80 -11.66
C ASP A 118 1.97 -30.12 -10.89
N GLY A 119 1.44 -30.21 -9.65
CA GLY A 119 1.32 -31.46 -8.90
C GLY A 119 2.63 -32.25 -8.69
N LYS A 120 3.78 -31.68 -9.07
CA LYS A 120 5.11 -32.27 -8.94
C LYS A 120 5.83 -31.56 -7.81
N PRO A 121 6.46 -32.29 -6.88
CA PRO A 121 7.43 -31.66 -6.00
C PRO A 121 8.50 -31.00 -6.87
N LEU A 122 8.93 -29.79 -6.51
CA LEU A 122 10.16 -29.20 -7.05
C LEU A 122 11.28 -30.21 -6.79
N GLN A 123 11.73 -30.86 -7.86
CA GLN A 123 12.90 -31.75 -7.89
C GLN A 123 14.14 -30.94 -8.17
#